data_AF-B4DKA2-F1
#
_entry.id   AF-B4DKA2-F1
#
_cell.length_a   1.000
_cell.length_b   1.000
_cell.length_c   1.000
_cell.angle_alpha   90.00
_cell.angle_beta   90.00
_cell.angle_gamma   90.00
#
_symmetry.space_group_name_H-M   'P 1'
#
loop_
_entity.id
_entity.type
_entity.pdbx_description
1 polymer ?
#
loop_
_entity_poly.entity_id
_entity_poly.type
_entity_poly.pdbx_seq_one_letter_code
_entity_poly.pdbx_strand_id
1 'polypeptide(L)'
;MAGPFSRLLSARPGLRLLALAGAGSLAAGFLLRPEPVRAASERRRLYPPSAEYPDLRKHNNCMASHLTPAVYARLCDKTTPTGWTLDQCIQTGVDNPGHPFIKTVGMVAGDEETYEVFADLFDPVIQERHNGYDPRTMKHTTDLDASKSQNWPKHPRTQSASSLHSSRATRGGTCCGGCTEWPEG
;
A
#
# COMPACT_ATOMS: atom_id res chain seq x y z
N MET A 1 -73.11 40.74 17.75
CA MET A 1 -72.20 40.72 18.92
C MET A 1 -71.00 41.61 18.61
N ALA A 2 -70.53 42.34 19.62
CA ALA A 2 -69.82 43.61 19.55
C ALA A 2 -68.42 43.60 18.89
N GLY A 3 -68.06 44.71 18.21
CA GLY A 3 -66.67 45.15 18.01
C GLY A 3 -66.25 46.15 19.11
N PRO A 4 -65.45 47.20 18.83
CA PRO A 4 -64.18 47.33 18.09
C PRO A 4 -63.01 47.60 19.09
N PHE A 5 -61.77 47.93 18.68
CA PHE A 5 -60.88 48.92 19.33
C PHE A 5 -59.46 48.95 18.70
N SER A 6 -59.11 50.10 18.13
CA SER A 6 -57.72 50.55 17.88
C SER A 6 -57.01 50.88 19.20
N ARG A 7 -55.66 50.84 19.25
CA ARG A 7 -54.77 51.98 19.62
C ARG A 7 -53.29 51.60 19.86
N LEU A 8 -52.45 52.50 19.34
CA LEU A 8 -51.19 53.08 19.85
C LEU A 8 -49.88 52.27 19.99
N LEU A 9 -48.91 52.71 19.17
CA LEU A 9 -47.55 53.15 19.51
C LEU A 9 -47.10 53.02 20.98
N SER A 10 -45.93 52.45 21.21
CA SER A 10 -44.98 52.95 22.20
C SER A 10 -43.55 52.56 21.84
N ALA A 11 -42.64 53.50 22.13
CA ALA A 11 -41.26 53.57 21.72
C ALA A 11 -40.31 52.65 22.53
N ARG A 12 -39.15 52.40 21.91
CA ARG A 12 -37.84 51.97 22.47
C ARG A 12 -37.45 52.83 23.71
N PRO A 13 -36.60 52.37 24.67
CA PRO A 13 -35.15 52.19 24.41
C PRO A 13 -34.39 51.16 25.27
N GLY A 14 -33.13 50.89 24.91
CA GLY A 14 -32.09 50.69 25.92
C GLY A 14 -31.25 49.40 25.86
N LEU A 15 -30.54 49.15 24.75
CA LEU A 15 -29.33 48.32 24.82
C LEU A 15 -28.21 49.16 25.43
N ARG A 16 -27.96 48.99 26.74
CA ARG A 16 -26.81 49.59 27.43
C ARG A 16 -25.56 48.80 27.05
N LEU A 17 -24.79 49.31 26.08
CA LEU A 17 -23.42 48.89 25.87
C LEU A 17 -22.56 49.55 26.94
N LEU A 18 -22.26 48.82 28.01
CA LEU A 18 -21.27 49.21 29.00
C LEU A 18 -19.93 48.67 28.53
N ALA A 19 -19.07 49.57 28.07
CA ALA A 19 -17.67 49.28 27.80
C ALA A 19 -16.97 48.97 29.12
N LEU A 20 -16.45 47.75 29.26
CA LEU A 20 -15.34 47.45 30.15
C LEU A 20 -14.31 46.68 29.34
N ALA A 21 -13.25 47.40 28.99
CA ALA A 21 -12.02 46.83 28.50
C ALA A 21 -11.45 45.90 29.59
N GLY A 22 -11.40 44.60 29.27
CA GLY A 22 -10.74 43.59 30.08
C GLY A 22 -10.15 42.56 29.13
N ALA A 23 -8.83 42.49 29.10
CA ALA A 23 -8.07 41.53 28.31
C ALA A 23 -8.53 40.10 28.60
N GLY A 24 -9.12 39.42 27.61
CA GLY A 24 -9.49 38.01 27.77
C GLY A 24 -10.56 37.49 26.81
N SER A 25 -10.43 37.68 25.49
CA SER A 25 -11.39 37.13 24.52
C SER A 25 -10.81 36.10 23.55
N LEU A 26 -9.58 35.63 23.75
CA LEU A 26 -8.98 34.61 22.88
C LEU A 26 -9.28 33.15 23.30
N ALA A 27 -9.80 32.90 24.51
CA ALA A 27 -9.97 31.53 25.01
C ALA A 27 -11.31 30.86 24.60
N ALA A 28 -12.35 31.63 24.24
CA ALA A 28 -13.69 31.06 23.98
C ALA A 28 -13.85 30.44 22.58
N GLY A 29 -12.96 30.75 21.63
CA GLY A 29 -12.97 30.16 20.28
C GLY A 29 -12.31 28.78 20.18
N PHE A 30 -11.64 28.32 21.25
CA PHE A 30 -10.90 27.06 21.24
C PHE A 30 -11.76 25.83 21.60
N LEU A 31 -12.91 26.03 22.27
CA LEU A 31 -13.74 24.93 22.77
C LEU A 31 -14.85 24.46 21.80
N LEU A 32 -15.01 25.13 20.65
CA LEU A 32 -16.00 24.77 19.64
C LEU A 32 -15.36 24.53 18.26
N ARG A 33 -14.15 23.95 18.24
CA ARG A 33 -13.70 23.28 17.02
C ARG A 33 -14.44 21.94 16.94
N PRO A 34 -15.33 21.72 15.95
CA PRO A 34 -15.72 20.37 15.62
C PRO A 34 -14.45 19.64 15.19
N GLU A 35 -13.96 18.73 16.03
CA GLU A 35 -12.97 17.75 15.62
C GLU A 35 -13.51 17.10 14.34
N PRO A 36 -12.77 17.11 13.22
CA PRO A 36 -13.16 16.32 12.08
C PRO A 36 -13.10 14.86 12.54
N VAL A 37 -14.25 14.30 12.91
CA VAL A 37 -14.44 12.86 13.01
C VAL A 37 -14.22 12.31 11.61
N ARG A 38 -12.95 12.05 11.29
CA ARG A 38 -12.59 11.08 10.27
C ARG A 38 -13.12 9.77 10.81
N ALA A 39 -14.33 9.40 10.39
CA ALA A 39 -14.71 8.00 10.36
C ALA A 39 -13.71 7.32 9.41
N ALA A 40 -12.56 6.92 9.95
CA ALA A 40 -11.73 5.91 9.33
C ALA A 40 -12.63 4.68 9.29
N SER A 41 -13.35 4.53 8.18
CA SER A 41 -13.89 3.25 7.80
C SER A 41 -12.68 2.37 7.57
N GLU A 42 -12.13 1.78 8.64
CA GLU A 42 -11.30 0.60 8.51
C GLU A 42 -12.08 -0.33 7.59
N ARG A 43 -11.52 -0.64 6.42
CA ARG A 43 -12.10 -1.62 5.50
C ARG A 43 -12.08 -2.96 6.22
N ARG A 44 -13.07 -3.20 7.07
CA ARG A 44 -13.23 -4.44 7.79
C ARG A 44 -13.64 -5.48 6.76
N ARG A 45 -12.83 -6.54 6.57
CA ARG A 45 -13.20 -7.65 5.69
C ARG A 45 -14.59 -8.16 6.07
N LEU A 46 -15.41 -8.41 5.05
CA LEU A 46 -16.79 -8.86 5.22
C LEU A 46 -16.85 -10.34 5.64
N TYR A 47 -15.86 -11.12 5.22
CA TYR A 47 -15.76 -12.56 5.46
C TYR A 47 -14.52 -12.92 6.26
N PRO A 48 -14.50 -14.07 6.94
CA PRO A 48 -13.30 -14.54 7.61
C PRO A 48 -12.19 -14.84 6.58
N PRO A 49 -10.90 -14.69 6.93
CA PRO A 49 -9.79 -14.90 6.00
C PRO A 49 -9.76 -16.29 5.34
N SER A 50 -10.29 -17.31 6.01
CA SER A 50 -10.38 -18.66 5.46
C SER A 50 -11.36 -18.79 4.29
N ALA A 51 -12.39 -17.93 4.23
CA ALA A 51 -13.36 -17.93 3.14
C ALA A 51 -12.82 -17.28 1.86
N GLU A 52 -11.83 -16.38 2.00
CA GLU A 52 -11.20 -15.65 0.90
C GLU A 52 -9.87 -16.31 0.47
N TYR A 53 -9.47 -17.40 1.11
CA TYR A 53 -8.25 -18.12 0.79
C TYR A 53 -8.32 -18.76 -0.62
N PRO A 54 -7.31 -18.54 -1.50
CA PRO A 54 -7.35 -19.02 -2.87
C PRO A 54 -7.21 -20.54 -2.96
N ASP A 55 -7.88 -21.15 -3.94
CA ASP A 55 -7.70 -22.58 -4.27
C ASP A 55 -6.44 -22.78 -5.12
N LEU A 56 -5.38 -23.27 -4.48
CA LEU A 56 -4.05 -23.44 -5.09
C LEU A 56 -3.69 -24.91 -5.36
N ARG A 57 -4.66 -25.83 -5.34
CA ARG A 57 -4.40 -27.28 -5.46
C ARG A 57 -3.75 -27.71 -6.78
N LYS A 58 -3.87 -26.90 -7.83
CA LYS A 58 -3.36 -27.19 -9.19
C LYS A 58 -2.22 -26.26 -9.60
N HIS A 59 -1.66 -25.51 -8.65
CA HIS A 59 -0.71 -24.44 -8.93
C HIS A 59 0.72 -24.90 -8.67
N ASN A 60 1.61 -24.55 -9.59
CA ASN A 60 3.04 -24.81 -9.51
C ASN A 60 3.83 -23.50 -9.65
N ASN A 61 3.76 -22.68 -8.60
CA ASN A 61 4.56 -21.46 -8.46
C ASN A 61 5.11 -21.36 -7.02
N CYS A 62 6.12 -20.51 -6.81
CA CYS A 62 6.79 -20.37 -5.51
C CYS A 62 5.82 -19.84 -4.44
N MET A 63 5.01 -18.85 -4.78
CA MET A 63 3.98 -18.30 -3.90
C MET A 63 3.04 -19.38 -3.37
N ALA A 64 2.51 -20.25 -4.24
CA ALA A 64 1.59 -21.32 -3.86
C ALA A 64 2.24 -22.39 -2.99
N SER A 65 3.56 -22.54 -3.05
CA SER A 65 4.30 -23.49 -2.21
C SER A 65 4.48 -22.99 -0.77
N HIS A 66 4.43 -21.67 -0.56
CA HIS A 66 4.69 -21.01 0.71
C HIS A 66 3.46 -20.32 1.32
N LEU A 67 2.40 -20.08 0.54
CA LEU A 67 1.16 -19.56 1.04
C LEU A 67 0.46 -20.65 1.87
N THR A 68 0.26 -20.35 3.14
CA THR A 68 -0.49 -21.20 4.08
C THR A 68 -1.69 -20.43 4.61
N PRO A 69 -2.78 -21.09 5.03
CA PRO A 69 -3.93 -20.41 5.62
C PRO A 69 -3.57 -19.53 6.81
N ALA A 70 -2.57 -19.93 7.61
CA ALA A 70 -2.07 -19.15 8.74
C ALA A 70 -1.32 -17.88 8.32
N VAL A 71 -0.50 -17.95 7.27
CA VAL A 71 0.19 -16.77 6.72
C VAL A 71 -0.82 -15.83 6.07
N TYR A 72 -1.77 -16.36 5.30
CA TYR A 72 -2.83 -15.56 4.69
C TYR A 72 -3.63 -14.81 5.74
N ALA A 73 -4.16 -15.49 6.77
CA ALA A 73 -4.94 -14.86 7.82
C ALA A 73 -4.18 -13.79 8.63
N ARG A 74 -2.84 -13.87 8.71
CA ARG A 74 -2.01 -12.86 9.37
C ARG A 74 -1.75 -11.62 8.52
N LEU A 75 -1.76 -11.77 7.20
CA LEU A 75 -1.33 -10.75 6.25
C LEU A 75 -2.50 -10.11 5.49
N CYS A 76 -3.65 -10.77 5.43
CA CYS A 76 -4.79 -10.37 4.61
C CYS A 76 -5.35 -8.98 4.97
N ASP A 77 -5.32 -8.60 6.25
CA ASP A 77 -5.81 -7.31 6.73
C ASP A 77 -4.75 -6.19 6.66
N LYS A 78 -3.50 -6.52 6.31
CA LYS A 78 -2.43 -5.54 6.19
C LYS A 78 -2.48 -4.84 4.85
N THR A 79 -2.17 -3.55 4.86
CA THR A 79 -2.02 -2.71 3.69
C THR A 79 -0.75 -1.90 3.77
N THR A 80 -0.10 -1.64 2.64
CA THR A 80 1.02 -0.71 2.57
C THR A 80 0.53 0.73 2.71
N PRO A 81 1.42 1.73 2.93
CA PRO A 81 1.02 3.14 3.01
C PRO A 81 0.33 3.66 1.75
N THR A 82 0.63 3.06 0.59
CA THR A 82 0.00 3.39 -0.69
C THR A 82 -1.36 2.69 -0.90
N GLY A 83 -1.74 1.79 0.02
CA GLY A 83 -2.97 1.02 -0.05
C GLY A 83 -2.85 -0.32 -0.80
N TRP A 84 -1.63 -0.79 -1.07
CA TRP A 84 -1.40 -2.09 -1.71
C TRP A 84 -1.70 -3.25 -0.75
N THR A 85 -2.38 -4.27 -1.23
CA THR A 85 -2.88 -5.41 -0.43
C THR A 85 -2.19 -6.71 -0.77
N LEU A 86 -2.28 -7.70 0.13
CA LEU A 86 -1.78 -9.05 -0.13
C LEU A 86 -2.44 -9.69 -1.36
N ASP A 87 -3.75 -9.52 -1.53
CA ASP A 87 -4.49 -10.12 -2.65
C ASP A 87 -3.99 -9.59 -3.99
N GLN A 88 -3.70 -8.29 -4.08
CA GLN A 88 -3.08 -7.69 -5.26
C GLN A 88 -1.66 -8.24 -5.52
N CYS A 89 -0.90 -8.55 -4.47
CA CYS A 89 0.43 -9.16 -4.64
C CYS A 89 0.35 -10.55 -5.27
N ILE A 90 -0.59 -11.39 -4.82
CA ILE A 90 -0.66 -12.81 -5.21
C ILE A 90 -1.55 -13.07 -6.42
N GLN A 91 -2.37 -12.09 -6.85
CA GLN A 91 -3.35 -12.24 -7.93
C GLN A 91 -2.76 -12.92 -9.18
N THR A 92 -1.58 -12.48 -9.60
CA THR A 92 -0.89 -13.07 -10.76
C THR A 92 -0.59 -14.56 -10.59
N GLY A 93 -0.23 -15.02 -9.39
CA GLY A 93 0.02 -16.44 -9.12
C GLY A 93 -1.25 -17.24 -8.89
N VAL A 94 -2.35 -16.61 -8.46
CA VAL A 94 -3.66 -17.27 -8.35
C VAL A 94 -4.26 -17.49 -9.74
N ASP A 95 -4.20 -16.49 -10.62
CA ASP A 95 -4.76 -16.56 -11.97
C ASP A 95 -3.94 -17.46 -12.90
N ASN A 96 -2.63 -17.56 -12.66
CA ASN A 96 -1.71 -18.33 -13.49
C ASN A 96 -1.19 -19.56 -12.71
N PRO A 97 -1.81 -20.75 -12.87
CA PRO A 97 -1.39 -21.98 -12.20
C PRO A 97 0.01 -22.44 -12.59
N GLY A 98 0.60 -21.88 -13.64
CA GLY A 98 1.98 -22.12 -14.04
C GLY A 98 2.11 -23.29 -15.01
N HIS A 99 3.36 -23.72 -15.19
CA HIS A 99 3.72 -24.77 -16.12
C HIS A 99 4.46 -25.90 -15.38
N PRO A 100 4.25 -27.19 -15.72
CA PRO A 100 4.86 -28.30 -14.98
C PRO A 100 6.40 -28.26 -14.91
N PHE A 101 7.05 -27.73 -15.94
CA PHE A 101 8.51 -27.73 -16.06
C PHE A 101 9.19 -26.43 -15.62
N ILE A 102 8.44 -25.32 -15.52
CA ILE A 102 8.99 -24.00 -15.19
C ILE A 102 8.20 -23.43 -14.03
N LYS A 103 8.86 -23.31 -12.89
CA LYS A 103 8.26 -22.73 -11.69
C LYS A 103 8.39 -21.22 -11.73
N THR A 104 7.26 -20.53 -11.79
CA THR A 104 7.19 -19.07 -11.71
C THR A 104 7.14 -18.62 -10.25
N VAL A 105 7.39 -17.32 -10.00
CA VAL A 105 7.32 -16.77 -8.63
C VAL A 105 5.86 -16.71 -8.15
N GLY A 106 4.96 -16.16 -8.97
CA GLY A 106 3.52 -16.10 -8.66
C GLY A 106 3.10 -14.95 -7.74
N MET A 107 3.96 -13.94 -7.53
CA MET A 107 3.58 -12.72 -6.82
C MET A 107 4.41 -11.52 -7.25
N VAL A 108 3.89 -10.32 -7.05
CA VAL A 108 4.52 -9.05 -7.42
C VAL A 108 4.49 -8.04 -6.28
N ALA A 109 5.48 -7.15 -6.24
CA ALA A 109 5.50 -6.02 -5.33
C ALA A 109 4.84 -4.78 -5.97
N GLY A 110 4.00 -4.10 -5.18
CA GLY A 110 3.31 -2.87 -5.62
C GLY A 110 4.08 -1.60 -5.26
N ASP A 111 4.89 -1.63 -4.21
CA ASP A 111 5.70 -0.53 -3.71
C ASP A 111 6.95 -1.06 -2.95
N GLU A 112 7.80 -0.17 -2.45
CA GLU A 112 9.00 -0.51 -1.68
C GLU A 112 8.62 -1.24 -0.38
N GLU A 113 7.57 -0.74 0.28
CA GLU A 113 7.08 -1.22 1.57
C GLU A 113 6.44 -2.60 1.51
N THR A 114 6.00 -3.06 0.33
CA THR A 114 5.41 -4.39 0.12
C THR A 114 6.34 -5.49 0.65
N TYR A 115 7.65 -5.38 0.43
CA TYR A 115 8.63 -6.37 0.89
C TYR A 115 8.71 -6.46 2.41
N GLU A 116 8.48 -5.35 3.13
CA GLU A 116 8.53 -5.31 4.59
C GLU A 116 7.20 -5.74 5.21
N VAL A 117 6.07 -5.21 4.72
CA VAL A 117 4.73 -5.48 5.26
C VAL A 117 4.35 -6.95 5.12
N PHE A 118 4.71 -7.55 3.99
CA PHE A 118 4.39 -8.94 3.65
C PHE A 118 5.63 -9.87 3.67
N ALA A 119 6.68 -9.48 4.40
CA ALA A 119 7.94 -10.24 4.53
C ALA A 119 7.72 -11.72 4.88
N ASP A 120 6.72 -12.02 5.71
CA ASP A 120 6.36 -13.39 6.09
C ASP A 120 6.03 -14.33 4.91
N LEU A 121 5.62 -13.79 3.77
CA LEU A 121 5.42 -14.53 2.53
C LEU A 121 6.54 -14.30 1.51
N PHE A 122 7.05 -13.06 1.40
CA PHE A 122 8.12 -12.74 0.45
C PHE A 122 9.44 -13.42 0.79
N ASP A 123 9.83 -13.47 2.06
CA ASP A 123 11.11 -14.05 2.48
C ASP A 123 11.27 -15.54 2.07
N PRO A 124 10.32 -16.44 2.38
CA PRO A 124 10.44 -17.83 1.96
C PRO A 124 10.39 -17.98 0.42
N VAL A 125 9.61 -17.15 -0.27
CA VAL A 125 9.53 -17.14 -1.74
C VAL A 125 10.85 -16.69 -2.38
N ILE A 126 11.50 -15.67 -1.81
CA ILE A 126 12.83 -15.19 -2.23
C ILE A 126 13.85 -16.31 -2.00
N GLN A 127 13.83 -16.95 -0.84
CA GLN A 127 14.75 -18.03 -0.51
C GLN A 127 14.62 -19.20 -1.49
N GLU A 128 13.40 -19.60 -1.84
CA GLU A 128 13.17 -20.64 -2.84
C GLU A 128 13.66 -20.21 -4.22
N ARG A 129 13.29 -18.99 -4.66
CA ARG A 129 13.60 -18.51 -6.01
C ARG A 129 15.09 -18.29 -6.25
N HIS A 130 15.81 -17.89 -5.20
CA HIS A 130 17.23 -17.57 -5.20
C HIS A 130 18.09 -18.66 -4.53
N ASN A 131 17.63 -19.91 -4.57
CA ASN A 131 18.40 -21.10 -4.22
C ASN A 131 19.07 -21.06 -2.83
N GLY A 132 18.35 -20.58 -1.82
CA GLY A 132 18.79 -20.54 -0.43
C GLY A 132 19.28 -19.18 0.07
N TYR A 133 19.23 -18.13 -0.75
CA TYR A 133 19.49 -16.77 -0.28
C TYR A 133 18.39 -16.33 0.71
N ASP A 134 18.77 -16.18 1.97
CA ASP A 134 17.85 -15.74 3.02
C ASP A 134 17.97 -14.22 3.23
N PRO A 135 16.92 -13.44 2.89
CA PRO A 135 16.96 -11.97 3.03
C PRO A 135 17.05 -11.50 4.49
N ARG A 136 16.72 -12.35 5.47
CA ARG A 136 16.78 -11.98 6.90
C ARG A 136 18.18 -12.03 7.47
N THR A 137 19.01 -12.94 6.96
CA THR A 137 20.35 -13.22 7.51
C THR A 137 21.47 -12.79 6.59
N MET A 138 21.25 -12.82 5.27
CA MET A 138 22.26 -12.51 4.27
C MET A 138 22.14 -11.06 3.78
N LYS A 139 23.28 -10.44 3.47
CA LYS A 139 23.35 -9.12 2.84
C LYS A 139 23.85 -9.25 1.41
N HIS A 140 23.07 -8.73 0.48
CA HIS A 140 23.48 -8.62 -0.92
C HIS A 140 24.61 -7.59 -1.06
N THR A 141 25.64 -7.94 -1.85
CA THR A 141 26.75 -7.05 -2.17
C THR A 141 26.65 -6.63 -3.64
N THR A 142 26.60 -5.32 -3.90
CA THR A 142 26.63 -4.77 -5.25
C THR A 142 28.08 -4.48 -5.67
N ASP A 143 28.49 -4.99 -6.82
CA ASP A 143 29.77 -4.66 -7.44
C ASP A 143 29.56 -4.35 -8.92
N LEU A 144 29.81 -3.09 -9.30
CA LEU A 144 29.66 -2.60 -10.67
C LEU A 144 31.03 -2.23 -11.29
N ASP A 145 32.13 -2.69 -10.69
CA ASP A 145 33.47 -2.46 -11.22
C ASP A 145 33.78 -3.44 -12.36
N ALA A 146 33.68 -2.95 -13.59
CA ALA A 146 33.95 -3.72 -14.80
C ALA A 146 35.40 -4.20 -14.92
N SER A 147 36.36 -3.56 -14.23
CA SER A 147 37.78 -3.90 -14.33
C SER A 147 38.12 -5.28 -13.73
N LYS A 148 37.27 -5.79 -12.84
CA LYS A 148 37.38 -7.13 -12.26
C LYS A 148 37.07 -8.25 -13.26
N SER A 149 36.43 -7.92 -14.39
CA SER A 149 36.14 -8.86 -15.48
C SER A 149 37.31 -8.94 -16.45
N GLN A 150 38.32 -9.76 -16.14
CA GLN A 150 39.56 -9.81 -16.92
C GLN A 150 39.53 -10.83 -18.08
N ASN A 151 38.53 -11.71 -18.13
CA ASN A 151 38.48 -12.85 -19.07
C ASN A 151 37.18 -12.88 -19.89
N TRP A 152 36.76 -11.76 -20.48
CA TRP A 152 35.62 -11.78 -21.41
C TRP A 152 35.98 -12.61 -22.65
N PRO A 153 35.25 -13.70 -22.96
CA PRO A 153 35.56 -14.54 -24.11
C PRO A 153 35.51 -13.73 -25.40
N LYS A 154 36.53 -13.88 -26.26
CA LYS A 154 36.40 -13.43 -27.65
C LYS A 154 35.22 -14.20 -28.25
N HIS A 155 34.20 -13.47 -28.67
CA HIS A 155 32.94 -14.05 -29.14
C HIS A 155 33.19 -15.15 -30.19
N PRO A 156 32.66 -16.37 -30.02
CA PRO A 156 32.75 -17.39 -31.05
C PRO A 156 32.01 -16.91 -32.30
N ARG A 157 32.42 -17.36 -33.49
CA ARG A 157 31.78 -16.98 -34.77
C ARG A 157 30.27 -17.26 -34.85
N THR A 158 29.75 -18.08 -33.93
CA THR A 158 28.34 -18.43 -33.79
C THR A 158 27.53 -17.42 -32.96
N GLN A 159 28.19 -16.49 -32.25
CA GLN A 159 27.51 -15.49 -31.44
C GLN A 159 27.23 -14.23 -32.26
N SER A 160 25.94 -13.94 -32.45
CA SER A 160 25.49 -12.78 -33.24
C SER A 160 25.43 -11.49 -32.42
N ALA A 161 25.12 -11.60 -31.12
CA ALA A 161 25.00 -10.47 -30.21
C ALA A 161 25.19 -10.88 -28.74
N SER A 162 25.51 -9.91 -27.90
CA SER A 162 25.50 -10.01 -26.43
C SER A 162 24.84 -8.77 -25.85
N SER A 163 23.96 -8.94 -24.86
CA SER A 163 23.33 -7.81 -24.15
C SER A 163 23.36 -8.04 -22.64
N LEU A 164 23.47 -6.94 -21.89
CA LEU A 164 23.36 -6.89 -20.44
C LEU A 164 22.21 -5.95 -20.08
N HIS A 165 21.28 -6.43 -19.27
CA HIS A 165 20.12 -5.65 -18.83
C HIS A 165 20.04 -5.67 -17.31
N SER A 166 19.75 -4.51 -16.73
CA SER A 166 19.40 -4.33 -15.33
C SER A 166 18.38 -3.20 -15.24
N SER A 167 17.42 -3.34 -14.33
CA SER A 167 16.34 -2.37 -14.12
C SER A 167 16.49 -1.68 -12.78
N ARG A 168 15.96 -0.46 -12.67
CA ARG A 168 15.94 0.32 -11.42
C ARG A 168 14.54 0.87 -11.22
N ALA A 169 14.10 0.93 -9.97
CA ALA A 169 12.88 1.63 -9.56
C ALA A 169 13.26 2.92 -8.84
N THR A 170 12.48 3.99 -9.07
CA THR A 170 12.66 5.26 -8.36
C THR A 170 12.01 5.17 -6.99
N ARG A 171 12.76 5.55 -5.95
CA ARG A 171 12.26 5.55 -4.58
C ARG A 171 11.07 6.49 -4.41
N GLY A 172 10.08 6.08 -3.62
CA GLY A 172 8.86 6.86 -3.34
C GLY A 172 7.82 6.84 -4.45
N GLY A 173 8.07 6.15 -5.56
CA GLY A 173 7.06 5.79 -6.54
C GLY A 173 6.51 4.38 -6.28
N THR A 174 5.27 4.11 -6.69
CA THR A 174 4.76 2.74 -6.77
C THR A 174 5.39 2.01 -7.96
N CYS A 175 5.45 0.68 -7.89
CA CYS A 175 5.87 -0.20 -8.98
C CYS A 175 4.73 -0.32 -10.00
N CYS A 176 5.04 -0.77 -11.23
CA CYS A 176 4.08 -0.79 -12.35
C CYS A 176 2.71 -1.44 -12.05
N GLY A 177 2.63 -2.38 -11.09
CA GLY A 177 1.35 -2.95 -10.66
C GLY A 177 0.47 -2.01 -9.83
N GLY A 178 1.08 -1.07 -9.10
CA GLY A 178 0.41 -0.12 -8.19
C GLY A 178 0.49 1.35 -8.63
N CYS A 179 1.05 1.66 -9.80
CA CYS A 179 1.07 3.02 -10.34
C CYS A 179 -0.35 3.50 -10.71
N THR A 180 -0.71 4.68 -10.25
CA THR A 180 -1.81 5.45 -10.84
C THR A 180 -1.28 6.29 -11.99
N GLU A 181 -2.14 6.65 -12.94
CA GLU A 181 -1.77 7.63 -13.96
C GLU A 181 -1.32 8.93 -13.26
N TRP A 182 -0.24 9.54 -13.75
CA TRP A 182 0.19 10.83 -13.24
C TRP A 182 -0.94 11.84 -13.46
N PRO A 183 -1.31 12.64 -12.45
CA PRO A 183 -2.30 13.69 -12.67
C PRO A 183 -1.76 14.63 -13.75
N GLU A 184 -2.45 14.68 -14.89
CA GLU A 184 -2.17 15.65 -15.93
C GLU A 184 -2.29 17.05 -15.30
N GLY A 185 -1.19 17.81 -15.35
CA GLY A 185 -1.10 19.17 -14.84
C GLY A 185 -1.60 20.20 -15.84
#